data_AF-A0A8B6CE08-F1
#
_entry.id   AF-A0A8B6CE08-F1
#
_cell.length_a   1.000
_cell.length_b   1.000
_cell.length_c   1.000
_cell.angle_alpha   90.00
_cell.angle_beta   90.00
_cell.angle_gamma   90.00
#
_symmetry.space_group_name_H-M   'P 1'
#
loop_
_entity.id
_entity.type
_entity.pdbx_description
1 polymer ?
#
loop_
_entity_poly.entity_id
_entity_poly.type
_entity_poly.pdbx_seq_one_letter_code
_entity_poly.pdbx_strand_id
1 'polypeptide(L)'
;MGPVQTVNFITALNLPTVSITTLKSREREIGKTLEEYAKWSGQKALEKEIALRKIPDTTANIAGNEETEVDGQDAIHVSFDGAWQKRGSGRCYNSLTGHATLLGETTGKCVNFGLKYGDCRKCDHVDEKGDGHDCRINHQGSAKSMESELAVQMVKDIQKTGCVVSNITMDADSTTIARLRKEVNAEIMKFSDRNHVRKKVSRDLIGLQEKHKISMNVVNYLTKDFSYALSQNKGNPENLRKVLKSIIPHAFGDHILCDKTWCQYHKNPDTYKHKSLPYGKNLTGEELRNELNKLFDIYASNSEKLSHLGSSQGNESLNNMIALKAPKAKHFGGSESLAFRVASGVAQKNEGRSYITEASNSKDK
;
A
#
# COMPACT_ATOMS: atom_id res chain seq x y z
N MET A 1 -9.56 0.54 22.40
CA MET A 1 -10.59 1.50 22.88
C MET A 1 -9.89 2.61 23.66
N GLY A 2 -10.47 3.82 23.74
CA GLY A 2 -9.97 4.84 24.67
C GLY A 2 -10.57 4.67 26.07
N PRO A 3 -10.02 5.33 27.11
CA PRO A 3 -10.47 5.14 28.49
C PRO A 3 -11.97 5.36 28.69
N VAL A 4 -12.54 6.40 28.09
CA VAL A 4 -13.99 6.68 28.15
C VAL A 4 -14.82 5.55 27.55
N GLN A 5 -14.42 5.04 26.38
CA GLN A 5 -15.16 3.94 25.73
C GLN A 5 -15.07 2.66 26.55
N THR A 6 -13.91 2.37 27.14
CA THR A 6 -13.73 1.21 28.02
C THR A 6 -14.59 1.32 29.26
N VAL A 7 -14.59 2.47 29.93
CA VAL A 7 -15.44 2.70 31.11
C VAL A 7 -16.91 2.55 30.76
N ASN A 8 -17.39 3.20 29.70
CA ASN A 8 -18.80 3.08 29.28
C ASN A 8 -19.20 1.63 28.98
N PHE A 9 -18.33 0.86 28.32
CA PHE A 9 -18.59 -0.54 28.02
C PHE A 9 -18.66 -1.40 29.28
N ILE A 10 -17.70 -1.25 30.20
CA ILE A 10 -17.67 -1.99 31.47
C ILE A 10 -18.88 -1.61 32.33
N THR A 11 -19.23 -0.32 32.41
CA THR A 11 -20.44 0.15 33.11
C THR A 11 -21.71 -0.44 32.50
N ALA A 12 -21.82 -0.50 31.18
CA ALA A 12 -22.98 -1.09 30.50
C ALA A 12 -23.13 -2.60 30.80
N LEU A 13 -22.03 -3.28 31.13
CA LEU A 13 -22.02 -4.67 31.58
C LEU A 13 -22.21 -4.83 33.10
N ASN A 14 -22.50 -3.74 33.82
CA ASN A 14 -22.60 -3.71 35.28
C ASN A 14 -21.35 -4.21 36.00
N LEU A 15 -20.17 -3.97 35.42
CA LEU A 15 -18.87 -4.28 36.00
C LEU A 15 -18.28 -3.03 36.68
N PRO A 16 -17.44 -3.19 37.73
CA PRO A 16 -16.79 -2.06 38.39
C PRO A 16 -15.95 -1.23 37.42
N THR A 17 -16.10 0.10 37.49
CA THR A 17 -15.33 0.99 36.63
C THR A 17 -13.86 1.00 37.03
N VAL A 18 -12.99 1.11 36.03
CA VAL A 18 -11.54 1.16 36.24
C VAL A 18 -11.09 2.61 36.04
N SER A 19 -10.24 3.10 36.95
CA SER A 19 -9.69 4.45 36.83
C SER A 19 -8.89 4.62 35.53
N ILE A 20 -8.89 5.83 34.98
CA ILE A 20 -8.10 6.15 33.77
C ILE A 20 -6.61 5.88 34.00
N THR A 21 -6.10 6.18 35.20
CA THR A 21 -4.71 5.94 35.59
C THR A 21 -4.37 4.46 35.56
N THR A 22 -5.25 3.61 36.10
CA THR A 22 -5.09 2.15 36.07
C THR A 22 -5.12 1.62 34.63
N LEU A 23 -6.07 2.08 33.81
CA LEU A 23 -6.13 1.70 32.39
C LEU A 23 -4.86 2.09 31.63
N LYS A 24 -4.31 3.28 31.90
CA LYS A 24 -3.06 3.75 31.29
C LYS A 24 -1.84 2.96 31.76
N SER A 25 -1.79 2.58 33.03
CA SER A 25 -0.74 1.71 33.55
C SER A 25 -0.76 0.36 32.84
N ARG A 26 -1.93 -0.29 32.76
CA ARG A 26 -2.10 -1.58 32.07
C ARG A 26 -1.84 -1.48 30.57
N GLU A 27 -2.22 -0.38 29.92
CA GLU A 27 -1.89 -0.12 28.51
C GLU A 27 -0.37 -0.13 28.27
N ARG A 28 0.42 0.53 29.13
CA ARG A 28 1.89 0.54 29.01
C ARG A 28 2.49 -0.83 29.26
N GLU A 29 1.94 -1.53 30.25
CA GLU A 29 2.41 -2.85 30.65
C GLU A 29 2.21 -3.88 29.54
N ILE A 30 1.02 -3.92 28.89
CA ILE A 30 0.76 -4.83 27.77
C ILE A 30 1.34 -4.31 26.45
N GLY A 31 1.47 -2.98 26.32
CA GLY A 31 1.95 -2.32 25.12
C GLY A 31 3.34 -2.77 24.71
N LYS A 32 4.26 -2.93 25.67
CA LYS A 32 5.62 -3.44 25.43
C LYS A 32 5.60 -4.85 24.83
N THR A 33 4.84 -5.75 25.44
CA THR A 33 4.70 -7.12 24.96
C THR A 33 4.05 -7.18 23.57
N LEU A 34 3.09 -6.28 23.28
CA LEU A 34 2.52 -6.15 21.95
C LEU A 34 3.54 -5.69 20.90
N GLU A 35 4.44 -4.76 21.24
CA GLU A 35 5.53 -4.36 20.34
C GLU A 35 6.48 -5.52 20.03
N GLU A 36 6.88 -6.27 21.06
CA GLU A 36 7.75 -7.45 20.92
C GLU A 36 7.08 -8.54 20.08
N TYR A 37 5.82 -8.86 20.38
CA TYR A 37 5.05 -9.84 19.62
C TYR A 37 4.87 -9.40 18.16
N ALA A 38 4.62 -8.12 17.90
CA ALA A 38 4.52 -7.61 16.54
C ALA A 38 5.85 -7.75 15.78
N LYS A 39 6.99 -7.43 16.41
CA LYS A 39 8.33 -7.63 15.83
C LYS A 39 8.61 -9.09 15.54
N TRP A 40 8.34 -9.99 16.49
CA TRP A 40 8.45 -11.43 16.29
C TRP A 40 7.59 -11.92 15.12
N SER A 41 6.32 -11.48 15.05
CA SER A 41 5.43 -11.84 13.95
C SER A 41 5.94 -11.35 12.59
N GLY A 42 6.63 -10.20 12.57
CA GLY A 42 7.28 -9.65 11.38
C GLY A 42 8.47 -10.49 10.93
N GLN A 43 9.33 -10.89 11.87
CA GLN A 43 10.47 -11.78 11.61
C GLN A 43 10.00 -13.14 11.07
N LYS A 44 8.99 -13.75 11.71
CA LYS A 44 8.36 -14.99 11.24
C LYS A 44 7.76 -14.83 9.83
N ALA A 45 7.15 -13.69 9.53
CA ALA A 45 6.63 -13.40 8.21
C ALA A 45 7.74 -13.26 7.16
N LEU A 46 8.87 -12.63 7.53
CA LEU A 46 10.05 -12.50 6.68
C LEU A 46 10.66 -13.86 6.33
N GLU A 47 10.86 -14.73 7.32
CA GLU A 47 11.38 -16.09 7.10
C GLU A 47 10.49 -16.89 6.16
N LYS A 48 9.16 -16.76 6.30
CA LYS A 48 8.19 -17.40 5.41
C LYS A 48 8.25 -16.82 3.99
N GLU A 49 8.41 -15.50 3.84
CA GLU A 49 8.56 -14.84 2.54
C GLU A 49 9.81 -15.34 1.81
N ILE A 50 10.94 -15.46 2.53
CA ILE A 50 12.20 -16.02 2.01
C ILE A 50 12.01 -17.48 1.60
N ALA A 51 11.44 -18.31 2.48
CA ALA A 51 11.25 -19.73 2.22
C ALA A 51 10.37 -19.99 0.98
N LEU A 52 9.29 -19.22 0.79
CA LEU A 52 8.41 -19.37 -0.37
C LEU A 52 9.06 -18.94 -1.68
N ARG A 53 10.02 -18.01 -1.64
CA ARG A 53 10.73 -17.57 -2.84
C ARG A 53 11.79 -18.57 -3.33
N LYS A 54 12.37 -19.34 -2.41
CA LYS A 54 13.30 -20.43 -2.73
C LYS A 54 12.63 -21.60 -3.44
N ILE A 55 11.29 -21.68 -3.41
CA ILE A 55 10.55 -22.69 -4.14
C ILE A 55 10.36 -22.17 -5.56
N PRO A 56 10.95 -22.80 -6.59
CA PRO A 56 10.70 -22.40 -7.97
C PRO A 56 9.21 -22.52 -8.26
N ASP A 57 8.61 -21.41 -8.66
CA ASP A 57 7.19 -21.35 -9.00
C ASP A 57 6.95 -22.21 -10.25
N THR A 58 6.42 -23.42 -10.06
CA THR A 58 6.07 -24.35 -11.15
C THR A 58 5.09 -23.75 -12.17
N THR A 59 4.47 -22.61 -11.86
CA THR A 59 3.56 -21.87 -12.74
C THR A 59 4.22 -20.72 -13.50
N ALA A 60 5.49 -20.38 -13.20
CA ALA A 60 6.21 -19.25 -13.81
C ALA A 60 7.17 -19.65 -14.94
N ASN A 61 7.16 -20.90 -15.41
CA ASN A 61 8.01 -21.40 -16.50
C ASN A 61 7.66 -20.89 -17.91
N ILE A 62 7.05 -19.70 -18.04
CA ILE A 62 6.77 -19.08 -19.37
C ILE A 62 7.34 -17.66 -19.50
N ALA A 63 7.84 -17.04 -18.43
CA ALA A 63 8.61 -15.80 -18.53
C ALA A 63 9.97 -16.05 -17.91
N GLY A 64 11.04 -15.93 -18.70
CA GLY A 64 12.43 -16.14 -18.28
C GLY A 64 12.88 -15.13 -17.22
N ASN A 65 12.36 -15.28 -16.00
CA ASN A 65 12.92 -14.65 -14.82
C ASN A 65 14.07 -15.53 -14.38
N GLU A 66 15.28 -15.11 -14.72
CA GLU A 66 16.49 -15.62 -14.08
C GLU A 66 16.30 -15.58 -12.57
N GLU A 67 16.70 -16.68 -11.92
CA GLU A 67 16.87 -16.76 -10.48
C GLU A 67 17.77 -15.60 -10.06
N THR A 68 17.19 -14.53 -9.51
CA THR A 68 17.99 -13.37 -9.08
C THR A 68 18.48 -13.60 -7.65
N GLU A 69 19.35 -14.60 -7.50
CA GLU A 69 20.39 -14.53 -6.49
C GLU A 69 21.25 -13.31 -6.84
N VAL A 70 21.09 -12.20 -6.11
CA VAL A 70 22.05 -11.10 -6.17
C VAL A 70 23.17 -11.49 -5.21
N ASP A 71 24.34 -11.87 -5.74
CA ASP A 71 25.54 -12.22 -4.97
C ASP A 71 25.31 -13.28 -3.86
N GLY A 72 24.48 -14.30 -4.11
CA GLY A 72 24.22 -15.40 -3.16
C GLY A 72 23.40 -15.00 -1.92
N GLN A 73 22.65 -13.89 -1.97
CA GLN A 73 21.74 -13.44 -0.91
C GLN A 73 20.27 -13.64 -1.26
N ASP A 74 19.48 -13.99 -0.25
CA ASP A 74 18.03 -14.17 -0.39
C ASP A 74 17.33 -12.85 -0.74
N ALA A 75 16.82 -12.72 -1.96
CA ALA A 75 16.12 -11.53 -2.42
C ALA A 75 14.60 -11.61 -2.18
N ILE A 76 13.98 -10.55 -1.68
CA ILE A 76 12.52 -10.44 -1.53
C ILE A 76 11.94 -9.22 -2.26
N HIS A 77 10.66 -9.33 -2.64
CA HIS A 77 9.86 -8.22 -3.15
C HIS A 77 8.90 -7.78 -2.08
N VAL A 78 8.78 -6.47 -1.91
CA VAL A 78 8.01 -5.88 -0.82
C VAL A 78 7.15 -4.72 -1.31
N SER A 79 6.04 -4.48 -0.63
CA SER A 79 5.23 -3.27 -0.81
C SER A 79 5.33 -2.35 0.39
N PHE A 80 5.54 -1.06 0.14
CA PHE A 80 5.77 -0.03 1.15
C PHE A 80 4.69 1.05 1.08
N ASP A 81 4.18 1.46 2.24
CA ASP A 81 3.24 2.57 2.36
C ASP A 81 3.38 3.28 3.71
N GLY A 82 3.34 4.60 3.67
CA GLY A 82 3.40 5.51 4.81
C GLY A 82 2.04 6.06 5.20
N ALA A 83 1.80 6.22 6.49
CA ALA A 83 0.57 6.80 7.02
C ALA A 83 0.82 7.74 8.19
N TRP A 84 0.13 8.87 8.18
CA TRP A 84 0.22 9.91 9.21
C TRP A 84 -1.00 9.93 10.11
N GLN A 85 -0.77 10.23 11.39
CA GLN A 85 -1.83 10.31 12.41
C GLN A 85 -2.70 11.55 12.23
N LYS A 86 -2.14 12.67 11.77
CA LYS A 86 -2.96 13.83 11.41
C LYS A 86 -3.67 13.57 10.08
N ARG A 87 -4.98 13.81 10.03
CA ARG A 87 -5.70 13.79 8.74
C ARG A 87 -5.18 14.92 7.86
N GLY A 88 -4.60 14.56 6.72
CA GLY A 88 -4.24 15.53 5.69
C GLY A 88 -5.45 15.87 4.82
N SER A 89 -5.64 17.15 4.51
CA SER A 89 -6.56 17.65 3.47
C SER A 89 -5.88 17.75 2.09
N GLY A 90 -4.80 16.99 1.86
CA GLY A 90 -3.95 17.07 0.67
C GLY A 90 -3.03 18.29 0.60
N ARG A 91 -3.17 19.25 1.53
CA ARG A 91 -2.34 20.48 1.59
C ARG A 91 -1.60 20.68 2.93
N CYS A 92 -1.92 19.89 3.95
CA CYS A 92 -1.32 20.02 5.28
C CYS A 92 -0.35 18.87 5.56
N TYR A 93 0.95 19.14 5.42
CA TYR A 93 2.05 18.20 5.67
C TYR A 93 2.74 18.50 7.00
N ASN A 94 1.96 18.61 8.08
CA ASN A 94 2.42 19.00 9.42
C ASN A 94 2.03 17.99 10.50
N SER A 95 2.03 16.70 10.15
CA SER A 95 1.88 15.64 11.15
C SER A 95 3.19 15.49 11.92
N LEU A 96 3.12 15.51 13.24
CA LEU A 96 4.28 15.31 14.11
C LEU A 96 4.62 13.82 14.29
N THR A 97 3.75 12.93 13.83
CA THR A 97 3.98 11.49 13.83
C THR A 97 3.58 10.83 12.52
N GLY A 98 4.36 9.83 12.12
CA GLY A 98 4.14 8.99 10.96
C GLY A 98 4.49 7.54 11.29
N HIS A 99 3.86 6.60 10.59
CA HIS A 99 4.24 5.20 10.61
C HIS A 99 4.28 4.67 9.18
N ALA A 100 5.06 3.63 8.95
CA ALA A 100 5.11 2.96 7.67
C ALA A 100 5.14 1.45 7.87
N THR A 101 4.67 0.74 6.86
CA THR A 101 4.60 -0.73 6.87
C THR A 101 5.20 -1.29 5.59
N LEU A 102 5.93 -2.39 5.73
CA LEU A 102 6.55 -3.14 4.66
C LEU A 102 5.96 -4.53 4.66
N LEU A 103 5.35 -4.90 3.55
CA LEU A 103 4.69 -6.19 3.40
C LEU A 103 5.46 -7.02 2.37
N GLY A 104 5.60 -8.31 2.62
CA GLY A 104 6.07 -9.26 1.60
C GLY A 104 5.01 -9.42 0.51
N GLU A 105 5.39 -9.29 -0.75
CA GLU A 105 4.42 -9.40 -1.86
C GLU A 105 3.89 -10.82 -2.05
N THR A 106 4.64 -11.85 -1.65
CA THR A 106 4.25 -13.25 -1.80
C THR A 106 3.27 -13.66 -0.71
N THR A 107 3.61 -13.36 0.55
CA THR A 107 2.79 -13.74 1.72
C THR A 107 1.66 -12.75 2.01
N GLY A 108 1.80 -11.48 1.58
CA GLY A 108 0.91 -10.38 1.94
C GLY A 108 0.94 -10.02 3.44
N LYS A 109 1.95 -10.50 4.17
CA LYS A 109 2.15 -10.30 5.61
C LYS A 109 3.11 -9.14 5.86
N CYS A 110 2.98 -8.47 7.00
CA CYS A 110 3.85 -7.37 7.38
C CYS A 110 5.19 -7.94 7.84
N VAL A 111 6.25 -7.71 7.07
CA VAL A 111 7.62 -8.18 7.39
C VAL A 111 8.37 -7.18 8.25
N ASN A 112 8.07 -5.89 8.12
CA ASN A 112 8.65 -4.85 8.96
C ASN A 112 7.68 -3.66 9.10
N PHE A 113 7.78 -2.90 10.18
CA PHE A 113 7.05 -1.66 10.40
C PHE A 113 7.91 -0.67 11.21
N GLY A 114 7.66 0.63 11.03
CA GLY A 114 8.39 1.66 11.74
C GLY A 114 7.53 2.87 12.06
N LEU A 115 7.98 3.66 13.05
CA LEU A 115 7.34 4.89 13.47
C LEU A 115 8.36 6.03 13.59
N LYS A 116 7.92 7.23 13.21
CA LYS A 116 8.65 8.48 13.42
C LYS A 116 7.85 9.43 14.30
N TYR A 117 8.55 10.04 15.25
CA TYR A 117 8.03 10.97 16.23
C TYR A 117 8.86 12.25 16.23
N GLY A 118 8.18 13.36 15.95
CA GLY A 118 8.72 14.71 16.07
C GLY A 118 8.33 15.42 17.36
N ASP A 119 7.39 14.87 18.14
CA ASP A 119 6.92 15.43 19.41
C ASP A 119 6.75 14.37 20.51
N CYS A 120 6.76 14.83 21.77
CA CYS A 120 6.43 14.04 22.94
C CYS A 120 5.73 14.94 23.96
N ARG A 121 4.49 14.59 24.31
CA ARG A 121 3.66 15.40 25.21
C ARG A 121 4.30 15.61 26.58
N LYS A 122 5.06 14.63 27.07
CA LYS A 122 5.76 14.75 28.35
C LYS A 122 6.96 15.70 28.25
N CYS A 123 7.74 15.62 27.18
CA CYS A 123 8.85 16.55 26.95
C CYS A 123 8.39 18.01 26.82
N ASP A 124 7.17 18.24 26.33
CA ASP A 124 6.63 19.61 26.19
C ASP A 124 6.28 20.27 27.54
N HIS A 125 6.18 19.50 28.63
CA HIS A 125 5.74 19.98 29.95
C HIS A 125 6.84 19.97 31.01
N VAL A 126 8.06 19.52 30.69
CA VAL A 126 9.17 19.41 31.63
C VAL A 126 10.40 20.08 31.02
N ASP A 127 11.04 20.99 31.75
CA ASP A 127 12.21 21.76 31.27
C ASP A 127 13.43 20.87 30.98
N GLU A 128 13.50 19.68 31.61
CA GLU A 128 14.54 18.68 31.35
C GLU A 128 14.02 17.55 30.45
N LYS A 129 14.62 17.44 29.26
CA LYS A 129 14.46 16.27 28.38
C LYS A 129 15.04 15.03 29.07
N GLY A 130 14.23 14.30 29.83
CA GLY A 130 14.70 13.04 30.42
C GLY A 130 14.08 12.60 31.74
N ASP A 131 13.00 13.24 32.20
CA ASP A 131 12.32 12.80 33.43
C ASP A 131 11.67 11.42 33.24
N GLY A 132 12.44 10.35 33.47
CA GLY A 132 12.06 8.95 33.70
C GLY A 132 11.09 8.27 32.73
N HIS A 133 10.71 8.91 31.62
CA HIS A 133 9.62 8.47 30.76
C HIS A 133 10.11 7.88 29.44
N ASP A 134 9.25 7.06 28.85
CA ASP A 134 9.46 6.44 27.54
C ASP A 134 9.29 7.45 26.40
N CYS A 135 10.30 8.30 26.19
CA CYS A 135 10.32 9.28 25.11
C CYS A 135 10.58 8.58 23.76
N ARG A 136 9.70 8.82 22.78
CA ARG A 136 9.77 8.19 21.46
C ARG A 136 10.28 9.11 20.35
N ILE A 137 10.65 10.37 20.65
CA ILE A 137 11.17 11.33 19.66
C ILE A 137 12.39 10.74 18.96
N ASN A 138 12.30 10.61 17.64
CA ASN A 138 13.36 10.01 16.81
C ASN A 138 13.42 10.63 15.40
N HIS A 139 12.74 11.76 15.20
CA HIS A 139 12.68 12.46 13.92
C HIS A 139 12.86 13.96 14.13
N GLN A 140 13.65 14.57 13.25
CA GLN A 140 13.80 16.00 13.13
C GLN A 140 13.58 16.39 11.67
N GLY A 141 12.86 17.48 11.44
CA GLY A 141 12.55 17.97 10.09
C GLY A 141 11.07 17.86 9.73
N SER A 142 10.81 17.73 8.42
CA SER A 142 9.45 17.83 7.88
C SER A 142 8.69 16.51 7.97
N ALA A 143 7.36 16.57 8.11
CA ALA A 143 6.52 15.36 8.09
C ALA A 143 6.70 14.53 6.80
N LYS A 144 7.09 15.16 5.68
CA LYS A 144 7.35 14.49 4.40
C LYS A 144 8.61 13.62 4.43
N SER A 145 9.66 14.03 5.15
CA SER A 145 10.90 13.25 5.19
C SER A 145 10.78 11.96 6.00
N MET A 146 9.83 11.89 6.94
CA MET A 146 9.54 10.70 7.74
C MET A 146 9.34 9.45 6.88
N GLU A 147 8.64 9.54 5.76
CA GLU A 147 8.38 8.40 4.88
C GLU A 147 9.68 7.83 4.29
N SER A 148 10.51 8.70 3.71
CA SER A 148 11.80 8.30 3.15
C SER A 148 12.76 7.74 4.22
N GLU A 149 12.75 8.32 5.43
CA GLU A 149 13.57 7.80 6.55
C GLU A 149 13.10 6.43 7.01
N LEU A 150 11.78 6.22 7.09
CA LEU A 150 11.20 4.94 7.45
C LEU A 150 11.52 3.88 6.39
N ALA A 151 11.35 4.19 5.11
CA ALA A 151 11.70 3.27 4.04
C ALA A 151 13.16 2.81 4.14
N VAL A 152 14.10 3.75 4.26
CA VAL A 152 15.53 3.44 4.39
C VAL A 152 15.81 2.62 5.65
N GLN A 153 15.26 3.02 6.80
CA GLN A 153 15.46 2.31 8.06
C GLN A 153 14.97 0.86 7.95
N MET A 154 13.76 0.67 7.44
CA MET A 154 13.13 -0.65 7.39
C MET A 154 13.83 -1.59 6.41
N VAL A 155 14.29 -1.09 5.25
CA VAL A 155 15.06 -1.92 4.31
C VAL A 155 16.44 -2.25 4.86
N LYS A 156 17.12 -1.32 5.54
CA LYS A 156 18.37 -1.61 6.26
C LYS A 156 18.17 -2.66 7.35
N ASP A 157 17.04 -2.63 8.04
CA ASP A 157 16.73 -3.63 9.07
C ASP A 157 16.53 -5.03 8.46
N ILE A 158 15.93 -5.14 7.26
CA ILE A 158 15.88 -6.40 6.51
C ILE A 158 17.30 -6.85 6.09
N GLN A 159 18.14 -5.95 5.59
CA GLN A 159 19.53 -6.27 5.20
C GLN A 159 20.36 -6.85 6.33
N LYS A 160 20.14 -6.41 7.58
CA LYS A 160 20.83 -6.99 8.76
C LYS A 160 20.50 -8.47 8.99
N THR A 161 19.42 -8.98 8.43
CA THR A 161 19.05 -10.41 8.51
C THR A 161 19.75 -11.27 7.45
N GLY A 162 20.55 -10.67 6.55
CA GLY A 162 21.16 -11.34 5.40
C GLY A 162 20.26 -11.41 4.16
N CYS A 163 19.09 -10.75 4.19
CA CYS A 163 18.13 -10.70 3.11
C CYS A 163 18.19 -9.35 2.37
N VAL A 164 18.05 -9.36 1.05
CA VAL A 164 18.03 -8.14 0.22
C VAL A 164 16.62 -7.86 -0.26
N VAL A 165 16.23 -6.58 -0.26
CA VAL A 165 15.04 -6.14 -0.99
C VAL A 165 15.45 -5.80 -2.42
N SER A 166 15.08 -6.64 -3.38
CA SER A 166 15.34 -6.36 -4.81
C SER A 166 14.29 -5.40 -5.38
N ASN A 167 13.03 -5.62 -5.01
CA ASN A 167 11.88 -4.97 -5.62
C ASN A 167 11.00 -4.32 -4.57
N ILE A 168 10.64 -3.06 -4.81
CA ILE A 168 9.76 -2.30 -3.92
C ILE A 168 8.59 -1.69 -4.70
N THR A 169 7.38 -2.07 -4.32
CA THR A 169 6.15 -1.41 -4.77
C THR A 169 5.85 -0.26 -3.83
N MET A 170 5.74 0.94 -4.39
CA MET A 170 5.37 2.15 -3.64
C MET A 170 4.69 3.17 -4.55
N ASP A 171 4.12 4.19 -3.91
CA ASP A 171 3.55 5.34 -4.59
C ASP A 171 4.57 6.09 -5.45
N ALA A 172 4.08 6.98 -6.31
CA ALA A 172 4.88 7.77 -7.24
C ALA A 172 5.76 8.84 -6.56
N ASP A 173 6.17 8.66 -5.30
CA ASP A 173 7.16 9.51 -4.65
C ASP A 173 8.57 9.18 -5.19
N SER A 174 9.18 10.17 -5.83
CA SER A 174 10.54 10.06 -6.36
C SER A 174 11.59 10.22 -5.27
N THR A 175 11.26 10.88 -4.14
CA THR A 175 12.24 11.19 -3.09
C THR A 175 12.62 9.95 -2.29
N THR A 176 11.63 9.13 -1.91
CA THR A 176 11.86 7.88 -1.19
C THR A 176 12.72 6.89 -1.99
N ILE A 177 12.43 6.66 -3.27
CA ILE A 177 13.23 5.73 -4.09
C ILE A 177 14.65 6.25 -4.36
N ALA A 178 14.82 7.56 -4.59
CA ALA A 178 16.15 8.14 -4.77
C ALA A 178 17.03 7.95 -3.53
N ARG A 179 16.43 8.10 -2.34
CA ARG A 179 17.13 7.90 -1.08
C ARG A 179 17.47 6.44 -0.81
N LEU A 180 16.55 5.51 -1.09
CA LEU A 180 16.82 4.07 -1.02
C LEU A 180 18.00 3.67 -1.92
N ARG A 181 18.02 4.14 -3.16
CA ARG A 181 19.12 3.84 -4.10
C ARG A 181 20.45 4.38 -3.65
N LYS A 182 20.45 5.58 -3.04
CA LYS A 182 21.66 6.22 -2.52
C LYS A 182 22.19 5.56 -1.24
N GLU A 183 21.31 5.19 -0.32
CA GLU A 183 21.71 4.80 1.04
C GLU A 183 21.68 3.29 1.32
N VAL A 184 21.08 2.50 0.43
CA VAL A 184 20.77 1.07 0.68
C VAL A 184 21.29 0.20 -0.46
N ASN A 185 20.74 0.33 -1.66
CA ASN A 185 21.14 -0.44 -2.83
C ASN A 185 20.68 0.28 -4.11
N ALA A 186 21.63 0.63 -4.99
CA ALA A 186 21.37 1.34 -6.23
C ALA A 186 20.47 0.57 -7.21
N GLU A 187 20.51 -0.77 -7.14
CA GLU A 187 19.80 -1.69 -8.03
C GLU A 187 18.35 -1.95 -7.60
N ILE A 188 17.86 -1.33 -6.51
CA ILE A 188 16.46 -1.49 -6.09
C ILE A 188 15.52 -1.05 -7.23
N MET A 189 14.71 -2.00 -7.69
CA MET A 189 13.68 -1.74 -8.69
C MET A 189 12.41 -1.24 -8.03
N LYS A 190 11.88 -0.13 -8.57
CA LYS A 190 10.62 0.45 -8.13
C LYS A 190 9.50 0.01 -9.05
N PHE A 191 8.50 -0.64 -8.48
CA PHE A 191 7.23 -0.90 -9.14
C PHE A 191 6.20 0.15 -8.75
N SER A 192 5.43 0.58 -9.75
CA SER A 192 4.33 1.52 -9.52
C SER A 192 3.10 0.76 -9.07
N ASP A 193 2.36 1.32 -8.13
CA ASP A 193 1.09 0.73 -7.71
C ASP A 193 0.02 0.83 -8.82
N ARG A 194 -0.70 -0.28 -9.04
CA ARG A 194 -1.76 -0.39 -10.05
C ARG A 194 -2.92 0.59 -9.81
N ASN A 195 -3.33 0.82 -8.56
CA ASN A 195 -4.38 1.78 -8.25
C ASN A 195 -3.93 3.21 -8.57
N HIS A 196 -2.65 3.54 -8.37
CA HIS A 196 -2.09 4.84 -8.76
C HIS A 196 -2.09 5.04 -10.27
N VAL A 197 -1.72 4.02 -11.04
CA VAL A 197 -1.83 4.08 -12.52
C VAL A 197 -3.29 4.25 -12.95
N ARG A 198 -4.22 3.47 -12.37
CA ARG A 198 -5.66 3.59 -12.65
C ARG A 198 -6.19 4.99 -12.34
N LYS A 199 -5.84 5.57 -11.20
CA LYS A 199 -6.19 6.95 -10.81
C LYS A 199 -5.60 7.97 -11.79
N LYS A 200 -4.37 7.75 -12.29
CA LYS A 200 -3.75 8.62 -13.30
C LYS A 200 -4.54 8.61 -14.60
N VAL A 201 -4.82 7.44 -15.17
CA VAL A 201 -5.62 7.31 -16.40
C VAL A 201 -6.98 7.98 -16.25
N SER A 202 -7.67 7.74 -15.13
CA SER A 202 -8.96 8.37 -14.85
C SER A 202 -8.87 9.90 -14.81
N ARG A 203 -7.81 10.48 -14.21
CA ARG A 203 -7.59 11.94 -14.20
C ARG A 203 -7.31 12.48 -15.59
N ASP A 204 -6.48 11.80 -16.38
CA ASP A 204 -6.16 12.24 -17.75
C ASP A 204 -7.42 12.23 -18.63
N LEU A 205 -8.27 11.21 -18.48
CA LEU A 205 -9.58 11.13 -19.14
C LEU A 205 -10.55 12.24 -18.66
N ILE A 206 -10.54 12.57 -17.37
CA ILE A 206 -11.34 13.69 -16.84
C ILE A 206 -10.86 15.03 -17.42
N GLY A 207 -9.55 15.20 -17.63
CA GLY A 207 -8.99 16.41 -18.25
C GLY A 207 -9.50 16.64 -19.69
N LEU A 208 -9.94 15.60 -20.38
CA LEU A 208 -10.56 15.71 -21.71
C LEU A 208 -12.04 16.15 -21.67
N GLN A 209 -12.69 16.16 -20.50
CA GLN A 209 -14.09 16.58 -20.36
C GLN A 209 -14.29 18.05 -20.74
N GLU A 210 -13.34 18.92 -20.39
CA GLU A 210 -13.41 20.36 -20.64
C GLU A 210 -13.50 20.67 -22.14
N LYS A 211 -12.90 19.83 -22.99
CA LYS A 211 -12.82 20.04 -24.45
C LYS A 211 -13.87 19.24 -25.24
N HIS A 212 -14.17 18.01 -24.83
CA HIS A 212 -14.95 17.07 -25.65
C HIS A 212 -16.24 16.56 -25.00
N LYS A 213 -16.68 17.14 -23.87
CA LYS A 213 -17.93 16.78 -23.16
C LYS A 213 -18.07 15.27 -22.87
N ILE A 214 -16.97 14.60 -22.57
CA ILE A 214 -16.95 13.18 -22.23
C ILE A 214 -17.72 12.96 -20.92
N SER A 215 -18.72 12.07 -20.93
CA SER A 215 -19.46 11.76 -19.69
C SER A 215 -18.64 10.91 -18.71
N MET A 216 -18.94 11.01 -17.41
CA MET A 216 -18.28 10.18 -16.39
C MET A 216 -18.49 8.68 -16.62
N ASN A 217 -19.58 8.28 -17.27
CA ASN A 217 -19.82 6.88 -17.65
C ASN A 217 -18.80 6.38 -18.67
N VAL A 218 -18.39 7.21 -19.62
CA VAL A 218 -17.34 6.88 -20.59
C VAL A 218 -15.97 6.82 -19.92
N VAL A 219 -15.68 7.75 -19.01
CA VAL A 219 -14.44 7.73 -18.20
C VAL A 219 -14.34 6.42 -17.41
N ASN A 220 -15.43 6.03 -16.73
CA ASN A 220 -15.50 4.80 -15.95
C ASN A 220 -15.35 3.56 -16.83
N TYR A 221 -15.96 3.55 -18.02
CA TYR A 221 -15.83 2.49 -19.01
C TYR A 221 -14.37 2.29 -19.44
N LEU A 222 -13.73 3.35 -19.94
CA LEU A 222 -12.35 3.27 -20.44
C LEU A 222 -11.36 2.94 -19.32
N THR A 223 -11.56 3.50 -18.12
CA THR A 223 -10.73 3.19 -16.94
C THR A 223 -10.86 1.72 -16.54
N LYS A 224 -12.07 1.14 -16.64
CA LYS A 224 -12.33 -0.26 -16.34
C LYS A 224 -11.66 -1.18 -17.37
N ASP A 225 -11.82 -0.91 -18.65
CA ASP A 225 -11.21 -1.69 -19.73
C ASP A 225 -9.67 -1.64 -19.64
N PHE A 226 -9.11 -0.46 -19.36
CA PHE A 226 -7.68 -0.31 -19.09
C PHE A 226 -7.21 -1.15 -17.90
N SER A 227 -7.98 -1.16 -16.80
CA SER A 227 -7.66 -1.94 -15.59
C SER A 227 -7.70 -3.45 -15.85
N TYR A 228 -8.62 -3.92 -16.69
CA TYR A 228 -8.65 -5.32 -17.12
C TYR A 228 -7.46 -5.67 -18.00
N ALA A 229 -7.12 -4.80 -18.96
CA ALA A 229 -5.95 -4.99 -19.81
C ALA A 229 -4.67 -5.18 -18.97
N LEU A 230 -4.46 -4.33 -17.95
CA LEU A 230 -3.33 -4.49 -17.02
C LEU A 230 -3.37 -5.82 -16.26
N SER A 231 -4.55 -6.20 -15.75
CA SER A 231 -4.68 -7.38 -14.90
C SER A 231 -4.53 -8.69 -15.68
N GLN A 232 -4.94 -8.73 -16.94
CA GLN A 232 -4.87 -9.91 -17.80
C GLN A 232 -3.52 -10.08 -18.51
N ASN A 233 -2.69 -9.04 -18.58
CA ASN A 233 -1.43 -9.03 -19.31
C ASN A 233 -0.21 -8.81 -18.40
N LYS A 234 -0.27 -9.29 -17.16
CA LYS A 234 0.85 -9.20 -16.21
C LYS A 234 2.05 -9.99 -16.78
N GLY A 235 3.20 -9.34 -16.86
CA GLY A 235 4.43 -9.92 -17.44
C GLY A 235 4.40 -10.12 -18.95
N ASN A 236 3.38 -9.62 -19.67
CA ASN A 236 3.31 -9.71 -21.13
C ASN A 236 3.16 -8.31 -21.75
N PRO A 237 4.26 -7.55 -21.91
CA PRO A 237 4.21 -6.19 -22.42
C PRO A 237 3.74 -6.12 -23.87
N GLU A 238 4.12 -7.09 -24.69
CA GLU A 238 3.74 -7.18 -26.09
C GLU A 238 2.23 -7.30 -26.27
N ASN A 239 1.59 -8.22 -25.52
CA ASN A 239 0.15 -8.37 -25.58
C ASN A 239 -0.57 -7.18 -24.93
N LEU A 240 -0.04 -6.66 -23.82
CA LEU A 240 -0.60 -5.46 -23.18
C LEU A 240 -0.64 -4.29 -24.17
N ARG A 241 0.44 -4.06 -24.93
CA ARG A 241 0.51 -3.01 -25.95
C ARG A 241 -0.58 -3.17 -27.01
N LYS A 242 -0.78 -4.39 -27.52
CA LYS A 242 -1.83 -4.70 -28.50
C LYS A 242 -3.22 -4.44 -27.94
N VAL A 243 -3.50 -4.94 -26.73
CA VAL A 243 -4.80 -4.74 -26.07
C VAL A 243 -5.07 -3.26 -25.83
N LEU A 244 -4.11 -2.49 -25.31
CA LEU A 244 -4.29 -1.05 -25.08
C LEU A 244 -4.62 -0.29 -26.36
N LYS A 245 -3.96 -0.62 -27.48
CA LYS A 245 -4.26 -0.02 -28.80
C LYS A 245 -5.62 -0.40 -29.35
N SER A 246 -6.21 -1.51 -28.90
CA SER A 246 -7.54 -1.96 -29.34
C SER A 246 -8.70 -1.32 -28.59
N ILE A 247 -8.48 -0.79 -27.37
CA ILE A 247 -9.56 -0.29 -26.49
C ILE A 247 -10.33 0.87 -27.13
N ILE A 248 -9.63 1.84 -27.70
CA ILE A 248 -10.27 3.02 -28.30
C ILE A 248 -11.01 2.65 -29.60
N PRO A 249 -10.40 1.98 -30.60
CA PRO A 249 -11.13 1.48 -31.76
C PRO A 249 -12.39 0.70 -31.37
N HIS A 250 -12.27 -0.20 -30.39
CA HIS A 250 -13.39 -0.98 -29.88
C HIS A 250 -14.53 -0.09 -29.37
N ALA A 251 -14.24 0.95 -28.58
CA ALA A 251 -15.25 1.86 -28.05
C ALA A 251 -15.99 2.68 -29.13
N PHE A 252 -15.40 2.83 -30.32
CA PHE A 252 -15.99 3.47 -31.49
C PHE A 252 -16.66 2.47 -32.46
N GLY A 253 -16.69 1.17 -32.11
CA GLY A 253 -17.28 0.10 -32.93
C GLY A 253 -16.34 -0.49 -33.98
N ASP A 254 -15.06 -0.14 -33.96
CA ASP A 254 -14.03 -0.74 -34.80
C ASP A 254 -13.41 -1.94 -34.07
N HIS A 255 -13.82 -3.13 -34.50
CA HIS A 255 -13.43 -4.39 -33.87
C HIS A 255 -12.27 -5.10 -34.60
N ILE A 256 -11.58 -4.45 -35.55
CA ILE A 256 -10.52 -5.07 -36.35
C ILE A 256 -9.34 -5.53 -35.47
N LEU A 257 -8.97 -4.71 -34.47
CA LEU A 257 -7.85 -4.97 -33.57
C LEU A 257 -8.24 -5.75 -32.31
N CYS A 258 -9.51 -6.15 -32.18
CA CYS A 258 -10.00 -6.83 -30.98
C CYS A 258 -9.57 -8.30 -30.94
N ASP A 259 -9.35 -8.80 -29.73
CA ASP A 259 -9.15 -10.23 -29.50
C ASP A 259 -10.49 -10.90 -29.14
N LYS A 260 -10.69 -12.13 -29.64
CA LYS A 260 -11.91 -12.92 -29.46
C LYS A 260 -12.18 -13.30 -27.99
N THR A 261 -11.15 -13.30 -27.15
CA THR A 261 -11.22 -13.66 -25.73
C THR A 261 -12.06 -12.66 -24.93
N TRP A 262 -12.03 -11.38 -25.27
CA TRP A 262 -12.74 -10.33 -24.53
C TRP A 262 -13.82 -9.61 -25.36
N CYS A 263 -13.64 -9.50 -26.68
CA CYS A 263 -14.60 -8.81 -27.54
C CYS A 263 -15.75 -9.74 -27.94
N GLN A 264 -16.93 -9.50 -27.37
CA GLN A 264 -18.12 -10.31 -27.66
C GLN A 264 -18.70 -10.09 -29.06
N TYR A 265 -18.26 -9.04 -29.77
CA TYR A 265 -18.66 -8.78 -31.16
C TYR A 265 -18.29 -9.95 -32.07
N HIS A 266 -17.10 -10.54 -31.91
CA HIS A 266 -16.69 -11.71 -32.70
C HIS A 266 -17.51 -12.97 -32.43
N LYS A 267 -18.28 -13.01 -31.32
CA LYS A 267 -19.19 -14.12 -31.01
C LYS A 267 -20.56 -13.89 -31.64
N ASN A 268 -21.13 -12.69 -31.47
CA ASN A 268 -22.47 -12.35 -31.96
C ASN A 268 -22.50 -10.93 -32.55
N PRO A 269 -22.06 -10.72 -33.81
CA PRO A 269 -21.98 -9.39 -34.42
C PRO A 269 -23.32 -8.65 -34.46
N ASP A 270 -24.40 -9.35 -34.83
CA ASP A 270 -25.71 -8.76 -35.11
C ASP A 270 -26.43 -8.22 -33.87
N THR A 271 -26.11 -8.77 -32.69
CA THR A 271 -26.74 -8.40 -31.42
C THR A 271 -25.80 -7.64 -30.48
N TYR A 272 -24.57 -7.38 -30.90
CA TYR A 272 -23.55 -6.81 -30.03
C TYR A 272 -23.92 -5.39 -29.60
N LYS A 273 -23.88 -5.16 -28.28
CA LYS A 273 -24.01 -3.83 -27.67
C LYS A 273 -23.02 -3.72 -26.53
N HIS A 274 -22.40 -2.55 -26.38
CA HIS A 274 -21.49 -2.30 -25.28
C HIS A 274 -22.27 -2.30 -23.96
N LYS A 275 -22.01 -3.26 -23.07
CA LYS A 275 -22.73 -3.35 -21.78
C LYS A 275 -22.47 -2.17 -20.84
N SER A 276 -21.33 -1.50 -21.00
CA SER A 276 -20.84 -0.48 -20.05
C SER A 276 -20.66 0.91 -20.67
N LEU A 277 -20.96 1.10 -21.96
CA LEU A 277 -21.08 2.44 -22.56
C LEU A 277 -22.50 3.00 -22.38
N PRO A 278 -22.66 4.33 -22.35
CA PRO A 278 -23.97 4.98 -22.27
C PRO A 278 -24.91 4.48 -23.37
N TYR A 279 -26.08 3.96 -22.97
CA TYR A 279 -27.11 3.44 -23.88
C TYR A 279 -26.64 2.31 -24.80
N GLY A 280 -25.49 1.68 -24.49
CA GLY A 280 -24.86 0.65 -25.31
C GLY A 280 -24.44 1.08 -26.71
N LYS A 281 -24.31 2.39 -26.93
CA LYS A 281 -23.92 2.98 -28.21
C LYS A 281 -22.41 3.21 -28.28
N ASN A 282 -21.88 3.13 -29.50
CA ASN A 282 -20.50 3.48 -29.79
C ASN A 282 -20.25 4.96 -29.52
N LEU A 283 -19.01 5.31 -29.20
CA LEU A 283 -18.56 6.69 -29.19
C LEU A 283 -18.53 7.26 -30.61
N THR A 284 -18.66 8.57 -30.73
CA THR A 284 -18.70 9.28 -32.01
C THR A 284 -17.85 10.55 -31.95
N GLY A 285 -17.31 10.97 -33.09
CA GLY A 285 -16.53 12.21 -33.23
C GLY A 285 -15.04 11.93 -33.44
N GLU A 286 -14.52 12.40 -34.58
CA GLU A 286 -13.14 12.13 -35.02
C GLU A 286 -12.10 12.82 -34.14
N GLU A 287 -12.37 14.05 -33.69
CA GLU A 287 -11.48 14.77 -32.77
C GLU A 287 -11.33 14.02 -31.44
N LEU A 288 -12.44 13.55 -30.87
CA LEU A 288 -12.43 12.77 -29.62
C LEU A 288 -11.69 11.45 -29.80
N ARG A 289 -11.90 10.76 -30.92
CA ARG A 289 -11.19 9.51 -31.26
C ARG A 289 -9.68 9.74 -31.28
N ASN A 290 -9.24 10.80 -31.95
CA ASN A 290 -7.83 11.12 -32.09
C ASN A 290 -7.18 11.49 -30.76
N GLU A 291 -7.83 12.28 -29.92
CA GLU A 291 -7.31 12.62 -28.58
C GLU A 291 -7.24 11.41 -27.65
N LEU A 292 -8.25 10.53 -27.68
CA LEU A 292 -8.24 9.29 -26.89
C LEU A 292 -7.16 8.31 -27.36
N ASN A 293 -6.97 8.17 -28.69
CA ASN A 293 -5.90 7.35 -29.25
C ASN A 293 -4.53 7.86 -28.80
N LYS A 294 -4.26 9.18 -28.95
CA LYS A 294 -3.01 9.80 -28.47
C LYS A 294 -2.76 9.50 -26.99
N LEU A 295 -3.80 9.63 -26.16
CA LEU A 295 -3.69 9.33 -24.73
C LEU A 295 -3.33 7.85 -24.48
N PHE A 296 -4.04 6.92 -25.11
CA PHE A 296 -3.80 5.48 -24.93
C PHE A 296 -2.48 5.02 -25.55
N ASP A 297 -2.00 5.66 -26.61
CA ASP A 297 -0.70 5.38 -27.22
C ASP A 297 0.46 5.72 -26.27
N ILE A 298 0.34 6.78 -25.45
CA ILE A 298 1.31 7.07 -24.38
C ILE A 298 1.39 5.89 -23.40
N TYR A 299 0.26 5.32 -23.02
CA TYR A 299 0.22 4.17 -22.11
C TYR A 299 0.73 2.89 -22.80
N ALA A 300 0.32 2.63 -24.05
CA ALA A 300 0.76 1.47 -24.82
C ALA A 300 2.27 1.47 -25.07
N SER A 301 2.86 2.65 -25.28
CA SER A 301 4.32 2.83 -25.40
C SER A 301 5.07 2.54 -24.11
N ASN A 302 4.39 2.65 -22.94
CA ASN A 302 4.93 2.32 -21.62
C ASN A 302 4.51 0.92 -21.14
N SER A 303 4.07 0.04 -22.05
CA SER A 303 3.58 -1.31 -21.74
C SER A 303 4.57 -2.16 -20.95
N GLU A 304 5.87 -2.01 -21.17
CA GLU A 304 6.91 -2.70 -20.40
C GLU A 304 6.77 -2.44 -18.90
N LYS A 305 6.82 -1.18 -18.49
CA LYS A 305 6.61 -0.78 -17.09
C LYS A 305 5.21 -1.15 -16.56
N LEU A 306 4.18 -1.06 -17.40
CA LEU A 306 2.79 -1.31 -17.01
C LEU A 306 2.46 -2.80 -16.87
N SER A 307 3.21 -3.69 -17.53
CA SER A 307 3.03 -5.14 -17.41
C SER A 307 3.58 -5.68 -16.09
N HIS A 308 4.47 -4.93 -15.43
CA HIS A 308 5.06 -5.25 -14.14
C HIS A 308 4.59 -4.28 -13.05
N LEU A 309 3.28 -4.12 -12.86
CA LEU A 309 2.77 -3.29 -11.76
C LEU A 309 2.68 -4.08 -10.46
N GLY A 310 2.99 -3.39 -9.36
CA GLY A 310 2.81 -3.91 -8.01
C GLY A 310 1.43 -3.59 -7.44
N SER A 311 1.20 -4.01 -6.19
CA SER A 311 0.00 -3.63 -5.44
C SER A 311 0.30 -3.24 -3.99
N SER A 312 -0.08 -2.02 -3.60
CA SER A 312 -0.08 -1.54 -2.21
C SER A 312 -1.40 -1.82 -1.47
N GLN A 313 -2.33 -2.59 -2.07
CA GLN A 313 -3.64 -2.90 -1.48
C GLN A 313 -3.51 -3.57 -0.10
N GLY A 314 -2.48 -4.40 0.07
CA GLY A 314 -2.16 -5.02 1.36
C GLY A 314 -1.81 -3.99 2.42
N ASN A 315 -1.06 -2.94 2.05
CA ASN A 315 -0.70 -1.85 2.94
C ASN A 315 -1.92 -0.98 3.25
N GLU A 316 -2.75 -0.64 2.26
CA GLU A 316 -4.00 0.10 2.49
C GLU A 316 -4.91 -0.64 3.50
N SER A 317 -5.01 -1.97 3.35
CA SER A 317 -5.74 -2.84 4.28
C SER A 317 -5.17 -2.79 5.71
N LEU A 318 -3.84 -2.85 5.85
CA LEU A 318 -3.17 -2.75 7.15
C LEU A 318 -3.31 -1.36 7.76
N ASN A 319 -3.14 -0.30 6.98
CA ASN A 319 -3.32 1.08 7.41
C ASN A 319 -4.75 1.34 7.90
N ASN A 320 -5.75 0.76 7.24
CA ASN A 320 -7.13 0.77 7.73
C ASN A 320 -7.27 0.00 9.06
N MET A 321 -6.65 -1.17 9.20
CA MET A 321 -6.66 -1.94 10.44
C MET A 321 -5.99 -1.21 11.61
N ILE A 322 -4.90 -0.47 11.34
CA ILE A 322 -4.22 0.40 12.31
C ILE A 322 -5.12 1.60 12.65
N ALA A 323 -5.77 2.22 11.67
CA ALA A 323 -6.67 3.36 11.90
C ALA A 323 -7.89 3.00 12.78
N LEU A 324 -8.32 1.74 12.81
CA LEU A 324 -9.34 1.27 13.77
C LEU A 324 -8.82 1.26 15.22
N LYS A 325 -7.51 1.07 15.42
CA LYS A 325 -6.87 1.02 16.75
C LYS A 325 -6.33 2.37 17.19
N ALA A 326 -5.79 3.13 16.25
CA ALA A 326 -5.35 4.52 16.37
C ALA A 326 -6.17 5.43 15.43
N PRO A 327 -7.44 5.72 15.77
CA PRO A 327 -8.24 6.64 14.97
C PRO A 327 -7.58 8.01 14.87
N LYS A 328 -7.46 8.54 13.66
CA LYS A 328 -6.89 9.88 13.38
C LYS A 328 -7.61 11.04 14.09
N ALA A 329 -8.83 10.81 14.60
CA ALA A 329 -9.58 11.77 15.41
C ALA A 329 -9.05 11.90 16.85
N LYS A 330 -8.16 10.99 17.28
CA LYS A 330 -7.54 10.99 18.60
C LYS A 330 -6.04 11.12 18.45
N HIS A 331 -5.43 12.00 19.23
CA HIS A 331 -3.99 12.19 19.21
C HIS A 331 -3.30 11.17 20.13
N PHE A 332 -2.72 10.13 19.54
CA PHE A 332 -1.84 9.17 20.23
C PHE A 332 -0.35 9.48 20.03
N GLY A 333 -0.03 10.39 19.09
CA GLY A 333 1.32 10.65 18.60
C GLY A 333 2.30 11.13 19.66
N GLY A 334 1.87 11.95 20.62
CA GLY A 334 2.76 12.45 21.67
C GLY A 334 3.15 11.45 22.77
N SER A 335 3.01 10.13 22.54
CA SER A 335 3.35 9.08 23.53
C SER A 335 3.59 7.71 22.88
N GLU A 336 4.11 6.77 23.67
CA GLU A 336 4.27 5.35 23.36
C GLU A 336 2.96 4.65 22.94
N SER A 337 1.79 5.21 23.31
CA SER A 337 0.46 4.65 22.98
C SER A 337 0.23 4.47 21.47
N LEU A 338 0.84 5.31 20.62
CA LEU A 338 0.77 5.11 19.17
C LEU A 338 1.49 3.83 18.73
N ALA A 339 2.69 3.56 19.24
CA ALA A 339 3.48 2.38 18.92
C ALA A 339 2.71 1.10 19.26
N PHE A 340 2.10 1.05 20.45
CA PHE A 340 1.28 -0.09 20.88
C PHE A 340 0.12 -0.38 19.92
N ARG A 341 -0.50 0.66 19.34
CA ARG A 341 -1.64 0.52 18.41
C ARG A 341 -1.21 0.08 17.04
N VAL A 342 -0.09 0.62 16.55
CA VAL A 342 0.52 0.18 15.29
C VAL A 342 0.95 -1.28 15.41
N ALA A 343 1.68 -1.63 16.47
CA ALA A 343 2.10 -3.00 16.77
C ALA A 343 0.90 -3.95 16.84
N SER A 344 -0.16 -3.55 17.53
CA SER A 344 -1.39 -4.34 17.59
C SER A 344 -2.07 -4.52 16.22
N GLY A 345 -1.97 -3.54 15.31
CA GLY A 345 -2.45 -3.68 13.94
C GLY A 345 -1.62 -4.66 13.12
N VAL A 346 -0.30 -4.60 13.25
CA VAL A 346 0.65 -5.51 12.62
C VAL A 346 0.47 -6.94 13.12
N ALA A 347 0.41 -7.14 14.43
CA ALA A 347 0.15 -8.43 15.06
C ALA A 347 -1.17 -9.04 14.56
N GLN A 348 -2.25 -8.25 14.48
CA GLN A 348 -3.52 -8.73 13.95
C GLN A 348 -3.44 -9.12 12.46
N LYS A 349 -2.71 -8.36 11.64
CA LYS A 349 -2.51 -8.68 10.23
C LYS A 349 -1.73 -9.99 10.05
N ASN A 350 -0.74 -10.22 10.89
CA ASN A 350 0.14 -11.37 10.80
C ASN A 350 -0.48 -12.64 11.39
N GLU A 351 -1.02 -12.57 12.60
CA GLU A 351 -1.45 -13.74 13.37
C GLU A 351 -2.98 -13.82 13.56
N GLY A 352 -3.74 -12.85 13.04
CA GLY A 352 -5.20 -12.83 13.19
C GLY A 352 -5.62 -12.28 14.55
N ARG A 353 -6.84 -12.59 15.02
CA ARG A 353 -7.38 -12.00 16.28
C ARG A 353 -6.86 -12.64 17.56
N SER A 354 -6.26 -13.83 17.50
CA SER A 354 -5.72 -14.54 18.67
C SER A 354 -4.49 -13.87 19.27
N TYR A 355 -3.85 -12.93 18.54
CA TYR A 355 -2.66 -12.20 18.99
C TYR A 355 -2.80 -11.58 20.39
N ILE A 356 -4.01 -11.17 20.80
CA ILE A 356 -4.24 -10.56 22.12
C ILE A 356 -3.96 -11.58 23.23
N THR A 357 -4.48 -12.80 23.08
CA THR A 357 -4.30 -13.87 24.06
C THR A 357 -2.85 -14.36 24.03
N GLU A 358 -2.27 -14.53 22.85
CA GLU A 358 -0.90 -15.00 22.69
C GLU A 358 0.13 -14.01 23.24
N ALA A 359 -0.03 -12.71 22.96
CA ALA A 359 0.83 -11.67 23.50
C ALA A 359 0.61 -11.44 25.02
N SER A 360 -0.55 -11.83 25.57
CA SER A 360 -0.75 -11.78 27.01
C SER A 360 -0.03 -12.94 27.70
N ASN A 361 -0.09 -14.14 27.13
CA ASN A 361 0.53 -15.34 27.68
C ASN A 361 2.06 -15.36 27.53
N SER A 362 2.63 -14.58 26.60
CA SER A 362 4.09 -14.44 26.46
C SER A 362 4.74 -13.65 27.59
N LYS A 363 3.97 -13.06 28.53
CA LYS A 363 4.51 -12.49 29.77
C LYS A 363 4.86 -13.54 30.82
N ASP A 364 4.23 -14.70 30.75
CA ASP A 364 4.34 -15.75 31.77
C ASP A 364 5.35 -16.85 31.39
N LYS A 365 6.10 -16.64 30.30
CA LYS A 365 7.24 -17.44 29.86
C LYS A 365 8.49 -16.59 29.86
#